data_AF-A0AAW2YCS6-F1
#
_entry.id   AF-A0AAW2YCS6-F1
#
_cell.length_a   1.000
_cell.length_b   1.000
_cell.length_c   1.000
_cell.angle_alpha   90.00
_cell.angle_beta   90.00
_cell.angle_gamma   90.00
#
_symmetry.space_group_name_H-M   'P 1'
#
loop_
_entity.id
_entity.type
_entity.pdbx_description
1 polymer ?
#
loop_
_entity_poly.entity_id
_entity_poly.type
_entity_poly.pdbx_seq_one_letter_code
_entity_poly.pdbx_strand_id
1 'polypeptide(L)' 'MDLVQWMQLCIEEKKPVSDVLDPNLAQDADKEEEMITVLKIAMACTSISPEKRPSMRHVFDALERLPVPSD' A
#
# COMPACT_ATOMS: atom_id res chain seq x y z
N MET A 1 14.78 4.63 -12.62
CA MET A 1 13.69 4.77 -11.65
C MET A 1 13.36 3.37 -11.16
N ASP A 2 13.45 3.13 -9.86
CA ASP A 2 12.98 1.87 -9.26
C ASP A 2 11.48 1.94 -8.92
N LEU A 3 10.91 0.81 -8.48
CA LEU A 3 9.49 0.71 -8.15
C LEU A 3 9.07 1.65 -7.02
N VAL A 4 9.91 1.82 -6.00
CA VAL A 4 9.59 2.67 -4.82
C VAL A 4 9.58 4.13 -5.23
N GLN A 5 10.58 4.57 -6.01
CA GLN A 5 10.64 5.92 -6.57
C GLN A 5 9.44 6.20 -7.48
N TRP A 6 9.06 5.24 -8.34
CA TRP A 6 7.88 5.37 -9.20
C TRP A 6 6.60 5.53 -8.40
N MET A 7 6.42 4.74 -7.35
CA MET A 7 5.27 4.83 -6.47
C MET A 7 5.20 6.18 -5.74
N GLN A 8 6.33 6.68 -5.23
CA GLN A 8 6.41 8.00 -4.59
C GLN A 8 5.95 9.11 -5.54
N LEU A 9 6.43 9.09 -6.79
CA LEU A 9 5.99 10.05 -7.80
C LEU A 9 4.48 9.94 -8.06
N CYS A 10 3.93 8.74 -8.17
CA CYS A 10 2.50 8.55 -8.38
C CYS A 10 1.66 9.12 -7.22
N ILE A 11 2.15 9.01 -5.97
CA ILE A 11 1.52 9.60 -4.80
C ILE A 11 1.61 11.14 -4.82
N GLU A 12 2.79 11.69 -5.15
CA GLU A 12 3.02 13.13 -5.26
C GLU A 12 2.14 13.79 -6.34
N GLU A 13 2.00 13.11 -7.47
CA GLU A 13 1.13 13.51 -8.58
C GLU A 13 -0.36 13.25 -8.31
N LYS A 14 -0.70 12.62 -7.17
CA LYS A 14 -2.07 12.24 -6.79
C LYS A 14 -2.76 11.42 -7.88
N LYS A 15 -2.04 10.46 -8.48
CA LYS A 15 -2.64 9.59 -9.48
C LYS A 15 -3.81 8.80 -8.86
N PRO A 16 -4.88 8.57 -9.64
CA PRO A 16 -5.93 7.64 -9.25
C PRO A 16 -5.33 6.29 -8.90
N VAL A 17 -5.82 5.66 -7.83
CA VAL A 17 -5.32 4.37 -7.36
C VAL A 17 -5.53 3.29 -8.43
N SER A 18 -6.61 3.39 -9.21
CA SER A 18 -6.89 2.55 -10.39
C SER A 18 -5.78 2.54 -11.44
N ASP A 19 -4.99 3.60 -11.55
CA ASP A 19 -3.93 3.73 -12.55
C ASP A 19 -2.62 3.08 -12.10
N VAL A 20 -2.55 2.72 -10.82
CA VAL A 20 -1.33 2.25 -10.13
C VAL A 20 -1.49 0.79 -9.68
N LEU A 21 -2.71 0.36 -9.36
CA LEU A 21 -2.99 -1.02 -8.96
C LEU A 21 -2.91 -2.00 -10.14
N ASP A 22 -2.70 -3.27 -9.81
CA ASP A 22 -2.77 -4.36 -10.77
C ASP A 22 -4.18 -4.42 -11.39
N PRO A 23 -4.33 -4.43 -12.73
CA PRO A 23 -5.63 -4.54 -13.39
C PRO A 23 -6.45 -5.77 -12.98
N ASN A 24 -5.79 -6.84 -12.53
CA ASN A 24 -6.47 -8.03 -12.02
C ASN A 24 -7.08 -7.80 -10.62
N LEU A 25 -6.55 -6.85 -9.84
CA LEU A 25 -7.11 -6.42 -8.57
C LEU A 25 -8.19 -5.35 -8.76
N ALA A 26 -8.14 -4.58 -9.84
CA ALA A 26 -9.12 -3.52 -10.14
C ALA A 26 -10.56 -4.03 -10.37
N GLN A 27 -10.78 -5.35 -10.45
CA GLN A 27 -12.11 -5.96 -10.50
C GLN A 27 -12.79 -6.00 -9.11
N ASP A 28 -12.02 -5.94 -8.03
CA ASP A 28 -12.48 -5.92 -6.64
C ASP A 28 -12.58 -4.47 -6.13
N ALA A 29 -13.45 -3.67 -6.75
CA ALA A 29 -13.63 -2.25 -6.41
C ALA A 29 -14.11 -2.04 -4.96
N ASP A 30 -14.70 -3.05 -4.34
CA ASP A 30 -15.10 -3.06 -2.93
C ASP A 30 -13.91 -3.10 -1.96
N LYS A 31 -12.71 -3.49 -2.43
CA LYS A 31 -11.50 -3.65 -1.62
C LYS A 31 -10.47 -2.53 -1.81
N GLU A 32 -10.87 -1.42 -2.44
CA GLU A 32 -9.96 -0.32 -2.74
C GLU A 32 -9.31 0.26 -1.47
N GLU A 33 -10.07 0.36 -0.38
CA GLU A 33 -9.59 0.90 0.90
C GLU A 33 -8.50 0.01 1.54
N GLU A 34 -8.68 -1.31 1.49
CA GLU A 34 -7.71 -2.30 1.94
C GLU A 34 -6.45 -2.24 1.09
N MET A 35 -6.57 -2.15 -0.23
CA MET A 35 -5.44 -2.04 -1.14
C MET A 35 -4.63 -0.75 -0.88
N ILE A 36 -5.30 0.38 -0.68
CA ILE A 36 -4.66 1.65 -0.30
C ILE A 36 -3.95 1.49 1.05
N THR A 37 -4.54 0.78 2.00
CA THR A 37 -3.95 0.59 3.33
C THR A 37 -2.70 -0.28 3.27
N VAL A 38 -2.73 -1.38 2.51
CA VAL A 38 -1.54 -2.21 2.24
C VAL A 38 -0.45 -1.40 1.55
N LEU A 39 -0.81 -0.54 0.58
CA LEU A 39 0.15 0.34 -0.08
C LEU A 39 0.82 1.31 0.91
N LYS A 40 0.05 1.92 1.82
CA LYS A 40 0.60 2.79 2.88
C LYS A 40 1.59 2.04 3.79
N ILE A 41 1.27 0.79 4.15
CA ILE A 41 2.17 -0.06 4.93
C ILE A 41 3.47 -0.32 4.15
N ALA A 42 3.37 -0.68 2.86
CA ALA A 42 4.52 -0.92 2.00
C ALA A 42 5.42 0.33 1.90
N MET A 43 4.82 1.50 1.69
CA MET A 43 5.56 2.77 1.62
C MET A 43 6.30 3.11 2.92
N ALA A 44 5.72 2.79 4.09
CA ALA A 44 6.41 2.92 5.37
C ALA A 44 7.59 1.94 5.51
N CYS A 45 7.40 0.69 5.07
CA CYS A 45 8.45 -0.33 5.08
C CYS A 45 9.64 0.02 4.18
N THR A 46 9.40 0.69 3.06
CA THR A 46 10.43 1.10 2.10
C THR A 46 10.92 2.54 2.30
N SER A 47 10.74 3.11 3.49
CA SER A 47 11.23 4.46 3.77
C SER A 47 12.74 4.58 3.51
N ILE A 48 13.13 5.69 2.87
CA ILE A 48 14.54 6.04 2.63
C ILE A 48 15.29 6.14 3.96
N SER A 49 14.62 6.67 4.99
CA SER A 49 15.07 6.73 6.38
C SER A 49 14.88 5.37 7.08
N PRO A 50 15.94 4.60 7.39
CA PRO A 50 15.80 3.30 8.05
C PRO A 50 15.11 3.38 9.42
N GLU A 51 15.32 4.47 10.16
CA GLU A 51 14.72 4.75 11.47
C GLU A 51 13.22 5.00 11.43
N LYS A 52 12.66 5.31 10.25
CA LYS A 52 11.22 5.48 10.05
C LYS A 52 10.51 4.18 9.66
N ARG A 53 11.26 3.12 9.35
CA ARG A 53 10.68 1.84 8.95
C ARG A 53 10.03 1.19 10.18
N PRO A 54 8.79 0.68 10.06
CA PRO A 54 8.13 -0.01 11.16
C PRO A 54 8.86 -1.31 11.51
N SER A 55 8.70 -1.76 12.76
CA SER A 55 9.08 -3.12 13.13
C SER A 55 8.17 -4.13 12.43
N MET A 56 8.65 -5.34 12.16
CA MET A 56 7.81 -6.40 11.59
C MET A 56 6.58 -6.71 12.44
N ARG A 57 6.66 -6.51 13.77
CA ARG A 57 5.49 -6.63 14.65
C ARG A 57 4.43 -5.56 14.34
N HIS A 58 4.83 -4.30 14.17
CA HIS A 58 3.88 -3.26 13.76
C HIS A 58 3.30 -3.51 12.37
N VAL A 59 4.10 -4.05 11.43
CA VAL A 59 3.60 -4.44 10.11
C VAL A 59 2.55 -5.54 10.23
N PHE A 60 2.83 -6.58 11.02
CA PHE A 60 1.89 -7.66 11.29
C PHE A 60 0.58 -7.14 11.91
N ASP A 61 0.68 -6.36 12.99
CA ASP A 61 -0.49 -5.81 13.69
C ASP A 61 -1.31 -4.89 12.77
N ALA A 62 -0.68 -4.19 11.82
CA ALA A 62 -1.37 -3.33 10.85
C ALA A 62 -2.11 -4.16 9.78
N LEU A 63 -1.51 -5.26 9.32
CA LEU A 63 -2.12 -6.17 8.35
C LEU A 63 -3.28 -6.96 8.97
N GLU A 64 -3.16 -7.39 10.23
CA GLU A 64 -4.22 -8.14 10.94
C GLU A 64 -5.48 -7.31 11.18
N ARG A 65 -5.36 -5.97 11.22
CA ARG A 65 -6.49 -5.05 11.37
C ARG A 65 -7.26 -4.81 10.07
N LEU A 66 -6.76 -5.27 8.93
CA LEU A 66 -7.51 -5.17 7.68
C LEU A 66 -8.78 -6.01 7.77
N PRO A 67 -9.92 -5.53 7.26
CA PRO A 67 -11.11 -6.34 7.13
C PRO A 67 -10.78 -7.61 6.36
N VAL A 68 -11.00 -8.78 6.97
CA VAL A 68 -11.00 -10.03 6.25
C VAL A 68 -12.33 -10.11 5.50
N PRO A 69 -12.35 -10.42 4.18
CA PRO A 69 -13.60 -10.67 3.48
C PRO A 69 -14.40 -11.68 4.29
N SER A 70 -15.62 -11.31 4.66
CA SER A 70 -16.56 -12.27 5.21
C SER A 70 -16.91 -13.23 4.08
N ASP A 71 -16.69 -14.54 4.27
CA ASP A 71 -17.19 -15.57 3.36
C ASP A 71 -18.70 -15.42 3.08
#